data_AF-A0A8S9XPZ2-F1
#
_entry.id   AF-A0A8S9XPZ2-F1
#
_cell.length_a   1.000
_cell.length_b   1.000
_cell.length_c   1.000
_cell.angle_alpha   90.00
_cell.angle_beta   90.00
_cell.angle_gamma   90.00
#
_symmetry.space_group_name_H-M   'P 1'
#
loop_
_entity.id
_entity.type
_entity.pdbx_description
1 polymer ?
#
loop_
_entity_poly.entity_id
_entity_poly.type
_entity_poly.pdbx_seq_one_letter_code
_entity_poly.pdbx_strand_id
1 'polypeptide(L)'
;MEGFGAGLVNSADEGEDETWSKRWRSIATLQGKQYAIPLGNIGRKFVSILTAEITGVVNRTHTSDRIFVLCATVLQREKIVNSSSDIKRAISKRMELWEEGKVDELIQEAIRCDKKIAKKQYKIPSQQQRARVMTRLVSSGRLRDATRWATERGGCCSGLLMPEQTLSEGTTVRDVLQEKHPPQAVPEVESFLTDNLPTMIDVNVTAGHIENAAHKLKGSAGPSGTDAEQWRNLHGAHSGRLRDAVAALTRLLANNIVEWDRV
;
A
#
# COMPACT_ATOMS: atom_id res chain seq x y z
N MET A 1 9.17 2.92 16.47
CA MET A 1 7.96 3.34 17.22
C MET A 1 7.51 2.10 17.96
N GLU A 2 7.91 1.97 19.22
CA GLU A 2 7.45 0.86 20.07
C GLU A 2 6.00 1.15 20.44
N GLY A 3 5.10 0.23 20.11
CA GLY A 3 3.71 0.29 20.56
C GLY A 3 3.63 0.07 22.08
N PHE A 4 2.54 0.49 22.69
CA PHE A 4 2.28 0.17 24.10
C PHE A 4 1.87 -1.31 24.24
N GLY A 5 2.58 -2.05 25.10
CA GLY A 5 2.40 -3.48 25.35
C GLY A 5 3.72 -4.24 25.25
N ALA A 6 3.86 -5.37 25.95
CA ALA A 6 4.99 -6.27 25.72
C ALA A 6 4.94 -6.75 24.26
N GLY A 7 6.06 -6.64 23.54
CA GLY A 7 6.15 -7.14 22.17
C GLY A 7 5.75 -8.61 22.14
N LEU A 8 4.87 -9.00 21.21
CA LEU A 8 4.65 -10.40 20.89
C LEU A 8 6.03 -11.03 20.64
N VAL A 9 6.31 -12.14 21.31
CA VAL A 9 7.54 -12.92 21.17
C VAL A 9 7.53 -13.60 19.81
N ASN A 10 7.67 -12.81 18.74
CA ASN A 10 8.12 -13.30 17.45
C ASN A 10 9.63 -13.21 17.53
N SER A 11 10.28 -14.34 17.85
CA SER A 11 11.73 -14.48 17.70
C SER A 11 12.06 -14.13 16.25
N ALA A 12 12.79 -13.03 16.06
CA ALA A 12 13.32 -12.63 14.77
C ALA A 12 14.39 -13.66 14.38
N ASP A 13 13.97 -14.78 13.80
CA ASP A 13 14.89 -15.61 13.03
C ASP A 13 15.27 -14.81 11.80
N GLU A 14 16.54 -14.39 11.75
CA GLU A 14 17.15 -13.65 10.68
C GLU A 14 17.22 -14.51 9.40
N GLY A 15 16.12 -14.54 8.65
CA GLY A 15 16.07 -15.14 7.32
C GLY A 15 16.73 -14.26 6.24
N GLU A 16 17.17 -14.88 5.15
CA GLU A 16 17.74 -14.26 3.94
C GLU A 16 16.87 -13.12 3.32
N ASP A 17 15.60 -13.02 3.74
CA ASP A 17 14.60 -12.02 3.35
C ASP A 17 14.78 -10.61 3.93
N GLU A 18 15.77 -10.42 4.81
CA GLU A 18 16.08 -9.09 5.35
C GLU A 18 16.39 -8.08 4.22
N THR A 19 16.93 -8.55 3.09
CA THR A 19 17.27 -7.71 1.93
C THR A 19 16.03 -7.08 1.28
N TRP A 20 14.96 -7.84 1.05
CA TRP A 20 13.73 -7.34 0.44
C TRP A 20 12.96 -6.43 1.39
N SER A 21 12.91 -6.77 2.68
CA SER A 21 12.30 -5.90 3.67
C SER A 21 13.07 -4.59 3.85
N LYS A 22 14.40 -4.60 3.80
CA LYS A 22 15.23 -3.38 3.77
C LYS A 22 14.94 -2.51 2.55
N ARG A 23 14.83 -3.13 1.37
CA ARG A 23 14.47 -2.45 0.11
C ARG A 23 13.07 -1.83 0.20
N TRP A 24 12.09 -2.59 0.68
CA TRP A 24 10.73 -2.10 0.88
C TRP A 24 10.67 -0.94 1.86
N ARG A 25 11.30 -1.04 3.04
CA ARG A 25 11.36 0.04 4.03
C ARG A 25 11.96 1.32 3.45
N SER A 26 13.02 1.19 2.64
CA SER A 26 13.65 2.34 1.96
C SER A 26 12.67 3.05 1.03
N ILE A 27 11.84 2.29 0.31
CA ILE A 27 10.87 2.82 -0.64
C ILE A 27 9.60 3.34 0.03
N ALA A 28 9.13 2.68 1.09
CA ALA A 28 7.92 3.06 1.82
C ALA A 28 8.02 4.46 2.45
N THR A 29 9.24 4.95 2.70
CA THR A 29 9.48 6.31 3.21
C THR A 29 9.39 7.41 2.14
N LEU A 30 9.41 7.04 0.85
CA LEU A 30 9.41 8.00 -0.25
C LEU A 30 8.07 8.74 -0.32
N GLN A 31 8.12 10.04 -0.63
CA GLN A 31 6.96 10.92 -0.73
C GLN A 31 6.47 11.08 -2.18
N GLY A 32 7.17 10.44 -3.11
CA GLY A 32 6.90 10.47 -4.53
C GLY A 32 5.50 9.97 -4.88
N LYS A 33 4.89 10.62 -5.87
CA LYS A 33 3.64 10.15 -6.45
C LYS A 33 3.92 9.06 -7.48
N GLN A 34 2.93 8.26 -7.82
CA GLN A 34 3.00 7.32 -8.93
C GLN A 34 2.41 7.89 -10.21
N TYR A 35 2.90 7.41 -11.35
CA TYR A 35 2.24 7.50 -12.64
C TYR A 35 1.02 6.58 -12.64
N ALA A 36 -0.04 7.03 -13.30
CA ALA A 36 -1.11 6.14 -13.70
C ALA A 36 -0.57 5.13 -14.74
N ILE A 37 -1.01 3.88 -14.64
CA ILE A 37 -0.59 2.84 -15.58
C ILE A 37 -1.08 3.20 -17.00
N PRO A 38 -0.18 3.26 -17.99
CA PRO A 38 -0.57 3.55 -19.35
C PRO A 38 -1.46 2.45 -19.93
N LEU A 39 -2.51 2.84 -20.66
CA LEU A 39 -3.31 1.90 -21.45
C LEU A 39 -2.49 1.29 -22.60
N GLY A 40 -2.87 0.08 -23.01
CA GLY A 40 -2.26 -0.63 -24.14
C GLY A 40 -1.19 -1.65 -23.74
N ASN A 41 -0.24 -1.91 -24.64
CA ASN A 41 0.78 -2.96 -24.48
C ASN A 41 1.62 -2.80 -23.21
N ILE A 42 2.00 -1.58 -22.85
CA ILE A 42 2.86 -1.31 -21.69
C ILE A 42 2.13 -1.64 -20.39
N GLY A 43 0.86 -1.22 -20.25
CA GLY A 43 0.04 -1.59 -19.09
C GLY A 43 -0.18 -3.09 -19.00
N ARG A 44 -0.41 -3.78 -20.13
CA ARG A 44 -0.50 -5.25 -20.16
C ARG A 44 0.80 -5.93 -19.75
N LYS A 45 1.96 -5.42 -20.18
CA LYS A 45 3.27 -5.93 -19.76
C LYS A 45 3.44 -5.77 -18.25
N PHE A 46 3.13 -4.60 -17.70
CA PHE A 46 3.18 -4.35 -16.26
C PHE A 46 2.27 -5.32 -15.47
N VAL A 47 1.02 -5.50 -15.91
CA VAL A 47 0.08 -6.47 -15.31
C VAL A 47 0.64 -7.89 -15.37
N SER A 48 1.31 -8.27 -16.46
CA SER A 48 1.94 -9.59 -16.59
C SER A 48 3.08 -9.79 -15.59
N ILE A 49 3.95 -8.80 -15.42
CA ILE A 49 5.05 -8.84 -14.44
C ILE A 49 4.48 -8.93 -13.02
N LEU A 50 3.49 -8.09 -12.71
CA LEU A 50 2.81 -8.13 -11.41
C LEU A 50 2.15 -9.49 -11.13
N THR A 51 1.53 -10.10 -12.13
CA THR A 51 0.92 -11.43 -12.03
C THR A 51 1.97 -12.51 -11.74
N ALA A 52 3.14 -12.41 -12.37
CA ALA A 52 4.24 -13.34 -12.15
C ALA A 52 4.79 -13.23 -10.73
N GLU A 53 4.96 -12.01 -10.20
CA GLU A 53 5.38 -11.80 -8.81
C GLU A 53 4.36 -12.39 -7.82
N ILE A 54 3.06 -12.14 -8.01
CA ILE A 54 2.01 -12.71 -7.15
C ILE A 54 2.00 -14.23 -7.22
N THR A 55 2.18 -14.80 -8.41
CA THR A 55 2.22 -16.26 -8.59
C THR A 55 3.47 -16.86 -7.92
N GLY A 56 4.60 -16.14 -7.94
CA GLY A 56 5.80 -16.51 -7.19
C GLY A 56 5.56 -16.55 -5.68
N VAL A 57 4.82 -15.57 -5.15
CA VAL A 57 4.42 -15.57 -3.72
C VAL A 57 3.53 -16.79 -3.41
N VAL A 58 2.55 -17.07 -4.26
CA VAL A 58 1.68 -18.26 -4.10
C VAL A 58 2.51 -19.56 -4.08
N ASN A 59 3.54 -19.64 -4.92
CA ASN A 59 4.45 -20.78 -5.01
C ASN A 59 5.55 -20.76 -3.93
N ARG A 60 5.56 -19.78 -3.03
CA ARG A 60 6.58 -19.56 -1.99
C ARG A 60 8.01 -19.41 -2.55
N THR A 61 8.13 -18.90 -3.77
CA THR A 61 9.44 -18.60 -4.39
C THR A 61 9.85 -17.15 -4.18
N HIS A 62 8.89 -16.27 -3.89
CA HIS A 62 9.06 -14.82 -3.75
C HIS A 62 8.41 -14.33 -2.46
N THR A 63 8.93 -13.25 -1.89
CA THR A 63 8.31 -12.50 -0.79
C THR A 63 7.30 -11.47 -1.31
N SER A 64 6.28 -11.16 -0.51
CA SER A 64 5.26 -10.14 -0.82
C SER A 64 5.86 -8.75 -0.97
N ASP A 65 6.97 -8.46 -0.29
CA ASP A 65 7.74 -7.21 -0.41
C ASP A 65 8.08 -6.88 -1.86
N ARG A 66 8.34 -7.90 -2.70
CA ARG A 66 8.63 -7.71 -4.13
C ARG A 66 7.49 -7.02 -4.88
N ILE A 67 6.24 -7.33 -4.52
CA ILE A 67 5.05 -6.72 -5.13
C ILE A 67 5.01 -5.22 -4.80
N PHE A 68 5.32 -4.85 -3.55
CA PHE A 68 5.35 -3.46 -3.12
C PHE A 68 6.49 -2.68 -3.78
N VAL A 69 7.69 -3.26 -3.81
CA VAL A 69 8.87 -2.66 -4.45
C VAL A 69 8.64 -2.48 -5.96
N LEU A 70 8.06 -3.47 -6.65
CA LEU A 70 7.74 -3.38 -8.08
C LEU A 70 6.84 -2.18 -8.37
N CYS A 71 5.69 -2.09 -7.68
CA CYS A 71 4.73 -1.00 -7.89
C CYS A 71 5.36 0.36 -7.58
N ALA A 72 6.07 0.46 -6.46
CA ALA A 72 6.60 1.74 -6.00
C ALA A 72 7.80 2.25 -6.81
N THR A 73 8.64 1.37 -7.37
CA THR A 73 9.80 1.76 -8.19
C THR A 73 9.43 1.98 -9.66
N VAL A 74 8.72 1.04 -10.29
CA VAL A 74 8.41 1.11 -11.72
C VAL A 74 7.48 2.30 -12.00
N LEU A 75 6.47 2.50 -11.16
CA LEU A 75 5.46 3.54 -11.37
C LEU A 75 5.87 4.89 -10.78
N GLN A 76 7.05 5.05 -10.19
CA GLN A 76 7.40 6.28 -9.51
C GLN A 76 7.44 7.50 -10.46
N ARG A 77 6.82 8.62 -10.07
CA ARG A 77 6.77 9.82 -10.90
C ARG A 77 8.07 10.62 -10.83
N GLU A 78 8.65 10.91 -11.99
CA GLU A 78 9.69 11.92 -12.13
C GLU A 78 9.09 13.29 -12.44
N LYS A 79 9.64 14.35 -11.81
CA LYS A 79 9.13 15.73 -11.92
C LYS A 79 9.13 16.27 -13.36
N ILE A 80 10.15 15.91 -14.13
CA ILE A 80 10.41 16.46 -15.48
C ILE A 80 9.60 15.70 -16.54
N VAL A 81 9.33 14.41 -16.31
CA VAL A 81 8.67 13.53 -17.26
C VAL A 81 7.15 13.63 -17.09
N ASN A 82 6.51 14.39 -17.99
CA ASN A 82 5.07 14.64 -17.99
C ASN A 82 4.36 14.24 -19.28
N SER A 83 5.09 14.10 -20.41
CA SER A 83 4.52 13.67 -21.68
C SER A 83 4.15 12.18 -21.64
N SER A 84 3.01 11.81 -22.24
CA SER A 84 2.55 10.41 -22.29
C SER A 84 3.54 9.48 -22.97
N SER A 85 4.26 9.95 -24.00
CA SER A 85 5.30 9.15 -24.69
C SER A 85 6.51 8.90 -23.78
N ASP A 86 6.94 9.93 -23.05
CA ASP A 86 8.09 9.85 -22.14
C ASP A 86 7.77 9.00 -20.91
N ILE A 87 6.56 9.11 -20.36
CA ILE A 87 6.08 8.26 -19.26
C ILE A 87 6.10 6.79 -19.68
N LYS A 88 5.57 6.48 -20.87
CA LYS A 88 5.58 5.13 -21.44
C LYS A 88 7.00 4.60 -21.60
N ARG A 89 7.93 5.42 -22.09
CA ARG A 89 9.35 5.06 -22.25
C ARG A 89 10.02 4.80 -20.90
N ALA A 90 9.77 5.65 -19.90
CA ALA A 90 10.32 5.50 -18.55
C ALA A 90 9.82 4.21 -17.88
N ILE A 91 8.51 3.94 -17.92
CA ILE A 91 7.93 2.72 -17.36
C ILE A 91 8.47 1.48 -18.08
N SER A 92 8.60 1.52 -19.41
CA SER A 92 9.14 0.38 -20.18
C SER A 92 10.58 0.06 -19.80
N LYS A 93 11.44 1.08 -19.74
CA LYS A 93 12.84 0.91 -19.29
C LYS A 93 12.93 0.33 -17.87
N ARG A 94 12.06 0.77 -16.95
CA ARG A 94 12.08 0.28 -15.57
C ARG A 94 11.57 -1.17 -15.47
N MET A 95 10.61 -1.56 -16.30
CA MET A 95 10.19 -2.96 -16.39
C MET A 95 11.33 -3.85 -16.93
N GLU A 96 12.12 -3.36 -17.89
CA GLU A 96 13.31 -4.08 -18.38
C GLU A 96 14.36 -4.27 -17.27
N LEU A 97 14.67 -3.20 -16.53
CA LEU A 97 15.59 -3.30 -15.37
C LEU A 97 15.08 -4.28 -14.29
N TRP A 98 13.76 -4.35 -14.09
CA TRP A 98 13.15 -5.31 -13.17
C TRP A 98 13.34 -6.75 -13.67
N GLU A 99 13.04 -7.00 -14.95
CA GLU A 99 13.21 -8.31 -15.60
C GLU A 99 14.69 -8.75 -15.62
N GLU A 100 15.63 -7.81 -15.76
CA GLU A 100 17.08 -8.05 -15.67
C GLU A 100 17.58 -8.28 -14.23
N GLY A 101 16.73 -8.11 -13.21
CA GLY A 101 17.09 -8.26 -11.81
C GLY A 101 17.88 -7.07 -11.22
N LYS A 102 17.99 -5.95 -11.93
CA LYS A 102 18.70 -4.72 -11.50
C LYS A 102 17.84 -3.87 -10.56
N VAL A 103 17.36 -4.48 -9.49
CA VAL A 103 16.42 -3.87 -8.53
C VAL A 103 17.08 -2.74 -7.75
N ASP A 104 18.36 -2.87 -7.40
CA ASP A 104 19.07 -1.81 -6.66
C ASP A 104 19.23 -0.52 -7.48
N GLU A 105 19.42 -0.63 -8.80
CA GLU A 105 19.42 0.53 -9.70
C GLU A 105 18.06 1.23 -9.73
N LEU A 106 16.96 0.46 -9.75
CA LEU A 106 15.61 0.99 -9.69
C LEU A 106 15.33 1.73 -8.37
N ILE A 107 15.82 1.19 -7.26
CA ILE A 107 15.67 1.81 -5.93
C ILE A 107 16.47 3.11 -5.86
N GLN A 108 17.72 3.11 -6.34
CA GLN A 108 18.54 4.32 -6.38
C GLN A 108 17.94 5.38 -7.30
N GLU A 109 17.43 4.98 -8.46
CA GLU A 109 16.68 5.88 -9.34
C GLU A 109 15.47 6.45 -8.60
N ALA A 110 14.75 5.62 -7.85
CA ALA A 110 13.56 6.04 -7.14
C ALA A 110 13.86 7.06 -6.03
N ILE A 111 14.89 6.80 -5.22
CA ILE A 111 15.38 7.71 -4.19
C ILE A 111 15.83 9.04 -4.82
N ARG A 112 16.55 9.00 -5.95
CA ARG A 112 17.01 10.19 -6.66
C ARG A 112 15.84 11.02 -7.19
N CYS A 113 14.82 10.37 -7.74
CA CYS A 113 13.60 11.03 -8.23
C CYS A 113 12.84 11.69 -7.07
N ASP A 114 12.72 11.01 -5.93
CA ASP A 114 12.08 11.54 -4.73
C ASP A 114 12.78 12.79 -4.19
N LYS A 115 14.12 12.78 -4.11
CA LYS A 115 14.92 13.94 -3.69
C LYS A 115 14.67 15.20 -4.54
N LYS A 116 14.31 15.05 -5.82
CA LYS A 116 13.97 16.17 -6.73
C LYS A 116 12.56 16.72 -6.48
N ILE A 117 11.71 15.96 -5.79
CA ILE A 117 10.39 16.42 -5.39
C ILE A 117 10.60 17.32 -4.18
N ALA A 118 10.49 18.63 -4.40
CA ALA A 118 10.63 19.61 -3.33
C ALA A 118 9.69 19.25 -2.18
N LYS A 119 10.22 19.19 -0.95
CA LYS A 119 9.41 19.08 0.27
C LYS A 119 8.37 20.21 0.22
N LYS A 120 7.09 19.84 0.15
CA LYS A 120 6.02 20.84 0.10
C LYS A 120 6.05 21.64 1.40
N GLN A 121 6.36 22.92 1.32
CA GLN A 121 5.85 23.85 2.31
C GLN A 121 4.33 23.90 2.14
N TYR A 122 3.60 23.59 3.21
CA TYR A 122 2.13 23.68 3.23
C TYR A 122 1.72 25.14 3.04
N LYS A 123 1.53 25.56 1.78
CA LYS A 123 0.89 26.83 1.48
C LYS A 123 -0.62 26.63 1.55
N ILE A 124 -1.30 27.53 2.24
CA ILE A 124 -2.76 27.59 2.27
C ILE A 124 -3.23 27.73 0.81
N PRO A 125 -3.98 26.76 0.26
CA PRO A 125 -4.37 26.78 -1.14
C PRO A 125 -5.35 27.92 -1.39
N SER A 126 -5.16 28.66 -2.49
CA SER A 126 -6.07 29.75 -2.88
C SER A 126 -7.48 29.22 -3.15
N GLN A 127 -8.49 30.07 -3.06
CA GLN A 127 -9.88 29.70 -3.33
C GLN A 127 -10.06 29.07 -4.72
N GLN A 128 -9.35 29.59 -5.73
CA GLN A 128 -9.38 29.05 -7.09
C GLN A 128 -8.70 27.68 -7.19
N GLN A 129 -7.61 27.44 -6.45
CA GLN A 129 -6.99 26.12 -6.37
C GLN A 129 -7.90 25.11 -5.66
N ARG A 130 -8.59 25.53 -4.59
CA ARG A 130 -9.56 24.70 -3.88
C ARG A 130 -10.71 24.29 -4.79
N ALA A 131 -11.26 25.23 -5.55
CA ALA A 131 -12.31 24.97 -6.54
C ALA A 131 -11.85 23.99 -7.62
N ARG A 132 -10.64 24.15 -8.19
CA ARG A 132 -10.09 23.21 -9.20
C ARG A 132 -9.95 21.78 -8.66
N VAL A 133 -9.45 21.64 -7.43
CA VAL A 133 -9.33 20.31 -6.79
C VAL A 133 -10.71 19.71 -6.53
N MET A 134 -11.65 20.51 -6.04
CA MET A 134 -13.05 20.10 -5.84
C MET A 134 -13.68 19.60 -7.15
N THR A 135 -13.61 20.38 -8.23
CA THR A 135 -14.13 20.00 -9.54
C THR A 135 -13.53 18.70 -10.01
N ARG A 136 -12.21 18.53 -9.90
CA ARG A 136 -11.53 17.27 -10.26
C ARG A 136 -12.04 16.08 -9.43
N LEU A 137 -12.22 16.24 -8.12
CA LEU A 137 -12.74 15.17 -7.25
C LEU A 137 -14.17 14.80 -7.60
N VAL A 138 -15.03 15.78 -7.90
CA VAL A 138 -16.40 15.55 -8.36
C VAL A 138 -16.41 14.83 -9.70
N SER A 139 -15.63 15.31 -10.68
CA SER A 139 -15.54 14.69 -12.01
C SER A 139 -14.97 13.26 -11.98
N SER A 140 -14.18 12.91 -10.96
CA SER A 140 -13.70 11.54 -10.72
C SER A 140 -14.65 10.69 -9.86
N GLY A 141 -15.84 11.18 -9.53
CA GLY A 141 -16.84 10.46 -8.73
C GLY A 141 -16.53 10.39 -7.23
N ARG A 142 -15.50 11.12 -6.75
CA ARG A 142 -15.04 11.11 -5.35
C ARG A 142 -15.77 12.15 -4.51
N LEU A 143 -17.11 12.09 -4.51
CA LEU A 143 -17.97 13.09 -3.88
C LEU A 143 -17.66 13.28 -2.37
N ARG A 144 -17.44 12.18 -1.63
CA ARG A 144 -17.10 12.24 -0.21
C ARG A 144 -15.79 12.99 0.05
N ASP A 145 -14.75 12.72 -0.74
CA ASP A 145 -13.45 13.40 -0.61
C ASP A 145 -13.57 14.87 -1.00
N ALA A 146 -14.38 15.15 -2.03
CA ALA A 146 -14.69 16.50 -2.47
C ALA A 146 -15.36 17.29 -1.32
N THR A 147 -16.40 16.75 -0.69
CA THR A 147 -17.06 17.37 0.48
C THR A 147 -16.08 17.57 1.63
N ARG A 148 -15.22 16.59 1.91
CA ARG A 148 -14.22 16.66 2.99
C ARG A 148 -13.17 17.74 2.73
N TRP A 149 -12.76 17.90 1.47
CA TRP A 149 -11.86 18.93 0.99
C TRP A 149 -12.49 20.33 1.07
N ALA A 150 -13.76 20.46 0.66
CA ALA A 150 -14.50 21.72 0.69
C ALA A 150 -14.79 22.20 2.12
N THR A 151 -15.01 21.28 3.05
CA THR A 151 -15.33 21.58 4.46
C THR A 151 -14.09 21.74 5.35
N GLU A 152 -12.89 21.81 4.78
CA GLU A 152 -11.60 21.94 5.48
C GLU A 152 -11.29 20.85 6.52
N ARG A 153 -12.16 19.84 6.66
CA ARG A 153 -11.93 18.61 7.46
C ARG A 153 -10.81 17.73 6.89
N GLY A 154 -10.24 18.11 5.75
CA GLY A 154 -9.09 17.48 5.09
C GLY A 154 -7.76 18.20 5.30
N GLY A 155 -7.71 19.27 6.10
CA GLY A 155 -6.43 19.84 6.56
C GLY A 155 -5.68 18.85 7.45
N CYS A 156 -4.34 18.89 7.42
CA CYS A 156 -3.42 18.07 8.22
C CYS A 156 -3.68 18.17 9.75
N CYS A 157 -4.49 19.13 10.18
CA CYS A 157 -4.81 19.41 11.58
C CYS A 157 -6.30 19.15 11.89
N SER A 158 -6.92 18.14 11.27
CA SER A 158 -8.25 17.69 11.69
C SER A 158 -8.15 16.99 13.06
N GLY A 159 -7.96 17.74 14.14
CA GLY A 159 -8.07 17.28 15.53
C GLY A 159 -7.12 16.16 15.96
N LEU A 160 -6.20 15.72 15.11
CA LEU A 160 -5.22 14.70 15.46
C LEU A 160 -4.13 15.36 16.30
N LEU A 161 -4.08 15.02 17.58
CA LEU A 161 -2.98 15.42 18.45
C LEU A 161 -1.82 14.44 18.24
N MET A 162 -0.61 14.97 18.03
CA MET A 162 0.58 14.14 17.89
C MET A 162 0.97 13.55 19.25
N PRO A 163 1.57 12.35 19.34
CA PRO A 163 1.95 11.75 20.63
C PRO A 163 2.80 12.68 21.50
N GLU A 164 3.68 13.45 20.87
CA GLU A 164 4.60 14.40 21.51
C GLU A 164 3.97 15.78 21.77
N GLN A 165 2.73 16.01 21.35
CA GLN A 165 2.05 17.28 21.56
C GLN A 165 1.64 17.42 23.03
N THR A 166 1.95 18.57 23.62
CA THR A 166 1.56 18.91 24.99
C THR A 166 0.11 19.41 25.01
N LEU A 167 -0.71 18.86 25.91
CA LEU A 167 -2.06 19.34 26.17
C LEU A 167 -2.05 20.56 27.09
N SER A 168 -3.21 21.19 27.29
CA SER A 168 -3.41 22.32 28.21
C SER A 168 -2.98 22.04 29.66
N GLU A 169 -2.88 20.76 30.03
CA GLU A 169 -2.52 20.29 31.37
C GLU A 169 -1.00 20.02 31.53
N GLY A 170 -0.19 20.30 30.50
CA GLY A 170 1.27 20.11 30.54
C GLY A 170 1.73 18.67 30.32
N THR A 171 0.81 17.71 30.23
CA THR A 171 1.08 16.31 29.88
C THR A 171 1.13 16.10 28.37
N THR A 172 1.90 15.12 27.91
CA THR A 172 1.88 14.76 26.48
C THR A 172 0.67 13.88 26.17
N VAL A 173 0.21 13.89 24.92
CA VAL A 173 -0.83 12.95 24.45
C VAL A 173 -0.45 11.51 24.76
N ARG A 174 0.84 11.18 24.58
CA ARG A 174 1.40 9.86 24.88
C ARG A 174 1.17 9.46 26.34
N ASP A 175 1.44 10.35 27.28
CA ASP A 175 1.30 10.07 28.72
C ASP A 175 -0.18 9.87 29.10
N VAL A 176 -1.06 10.71 28.59
CA VAL A 176 -2.52 10.59 28.81
C VAL A 176 -3.07 9.28 28.24
N LEU A 177 -2.58 8.86 27.06
CA LEU A 177 -2.97 7.58 26.47
C LEU A 177 -2.43 6.40 27.27
N GLN A 178 -1.22 6.51 27.80
CA GLN A 178 -0.61 5.49 28.64
C GLN A 178 -1.36 5.34 29.97
N GLU A 179 -1.77 6.45 30.59
CA GLU A 179 -2.60 6.45 31.81
C GLU A 179 -3.96 5.78 31.57
N LYS A 180 -4.57 6.03 30.41
CA LYS A 180 -5.85 5.41 30.03
C LYS A 180 -5.72 3.94 29.65
N HIS A 181 -4.52 3.46 29.34
CA HIS A 181 -4.33 2.09 28.90
C HIS A 181 -4.30 1.17 30.13
N PRO A 182 -5.25 0.22 30.26
CA PRO A 182 -5.20 -0.74 31.36
C PRO A 182 -3.92 -1.58 31.27
N PRO A 183 -3.40 -2.09 32.40
CA PRO A 183 -2.31 -3.04 32.37
C PRO A 183 -2.71 -4.27 31.55
N GLN A 184 -1.75 -4.84 30.82
CA GLN A 184 -1.97 -6.03 30.02
C GLN A 184 -2.43 -7.17 30.94
N ALA A 185 -3.70 -7.55 30.81
CA ALA A 185 -4.25 -8.68 31.54
C ALA A 185 -3.97 -9.96 30.76
N VAL A 186 -3.50 -11.00 31.46
CA VAL A 186 -3.47 -12.36 30.90
C VAL A 186 -4.91 -12.88 30.95
N PRO A 187 -5.49 -13.32 29.82
CA PRO A 187 -6.83 -13.88 29.84
C PRO A 187 -6.88 -15.12 30.74
N GLU A 188 -7.86 -15.20 31.62
CA GLU A 188 -8.09 -16.37 32.48
C GLU A 188 -8.48 -17.58 31.62
N VAL A 189 -8.09 -18.79 32.04
CA VAL A 189 -8.35 -20.03 31.28
C VAL A 189 -9.85 -20.24 31.03
N GLU A 190 -10.70 -19.77 31.93
CA GLU A 190 -12.17 -19.83 31.84
C GLU A 190 -12.75 -18.89 30.75
N SER A 191 -11.99 -17.89 30.31
CA SER A 191 -12.40 -17.00 29.21
C SER A 191 -12.23 -17.63 27.83
N PHE A 192 -11.48 -18.74 27.74
CA PHE A 192 -11.36 -19.49 26.50
C PHE A 192 -12.59 -20.37 26.31
N LEU A 193 -13.15 -20.36 25.10
CA LEU A 193 -14.21 -21.27 24.72
C LEU A 193 -13.70 -22.71 24.82
N THR A 194 -14.32 -23.51 25.68
CA THR A 194 -14.01 -24.94 25.89
C THR A 194 -14.78 -25.86 24.95
N ASP A 195 -15.72 -25.31 24.19
CA ASP A 195 -16.50 -26.06 23.20
C ASP A 195 -15.64 -26.47 22.00
N ASN A 196 -16.01 -27.57 21.35
CA ASN A 196 -15.39 -27.99 20.10
C ASN A 196 -15.58 -26.90 19.04
N LEU A 197 -14.47 -26.32 18.56
CA LEU A 197 -14.50 -25.36 17.47
C LEU A 197 -15.11 -26.00 16.21
N PRO A 198 -15.97 -25.28 15.47
CA PRO A 198 -16.49 -25.80 14.21
C PRO A 198 -15.34 -26.12 13.25
N THR A 199 -15.51 -27.17 12.46
CA THR A 199 -14.52 -27.55 11.43
C THR A 199 -14.30 -26.38 10.47
N MET A 200 -13.04 -26.05 10.20
CA MET A 200 -12.68 -25.00 9.25
C MET A 200 -13.23 -25.36 7.87
N ILE A 201 -14.11 -24.52 7.35
CA ILE A 201 -14.63 -24.65 5.98
C ILE A 201 -13.64 -23.94 5.06
N ASP A 202 -13.13 -24.67 4.07
CA ASP A 202 -12.25 -24.09 3.06
C ASP A 202 -12.93 -22.93 2.33
N VAL A 203 -12.28 -21.78 2.36
CA VAL A 203 -12.71 -20.60 1.63
C VAL A 203 -12.35 -20.77 0.16
N ASN A 204 -13.36 -20.86 -0.69
CA ASN A 204 -13.17 -20.92 -2.14
C ASN A 204 -13.35 -19.54 -2.79
N VAL A 205 -12.24 -18.96 -3.27
CA VAL A 205 -12.23 -17.67 -3.98
C VAL A 205 -11.95 -17.87 -5.46
N THR A 206 -12.82 -17.32 -6.31
CA THR A 206 -12.71 -17.39 -7.78
C THR A 206 -12.32 -16.04 -8.36
N ALA A 207 -11.89 -16.00 -9.64
CA ALA A 207 -11.62 -14.75 -10.35
C ALA A 207 -12.83 -13.81 -10.43
N GLY A 208 -14.05 -14.35 -10.45
CA GLY A 208 -15.29 -13.56 -10.41
C GLY A 208 -15.49 -12.86 -9.06
N HIS A 209 -15.12 -13.51 -7.95
CA HIS A 209 -15.11 -12.87 -6.63
C HIS A 209 -14.12 -11.70 -6.59
N ILE A 210 -12.91 -11.90 -7.14
CA ILE A 210 -11.88 -10.86 -7.21
C ILE A 210 -12.32 -9.70 -8.11
N GLU A 211 -12.95 -9.95 -9.26
CA GLU A 211 -13.49 -8.90 -10.14
C GLU A 211 -14.52 -8.02 -9.41
N ASN A 212 -15.48 -8.67 -8.75
CA ASN A 212 -16.52 -7.98 -7.99
C ASN A 212 -15.93 -7.15 -6.84
N ALA A 213 -14.91 -7.67 -6.15
CA ALA A 213 -14.21 -6.95 -5.10
C ALA A 213 -13.40 -5.77 -5.66
N ALA A 214 -12.66 -5.99 -6.75
CA ALA A 214 -11.82 -4.98 -7.40
C ALA A 214 -12.65 -3.75 -7.82
N HIS A 215 -13.79 -3.96 -8.48
CA HIS A 215 -14.68 -2.86 -8.91
C HIS A 215 -15.22 -2.01 -7.75
N LYS A 216 -15.31 -2.59 -6.55
CA LYS A 216 -15.81 -1.92 -5.33
C LYS A 216 -14.70 -1.29 -4.49
N LEU A 217 -13.43 -1.41 -4.89
CA LEU A 217 -12.30 -0.84 -4.14
C LEU A 217 -12.46 0.67 -3.98
N LYS A 218 -12.27 1.13 -2.73
CA LYS A 218 -12.23 2.53 -2.34
C LYS A 218 -11.06 2.70 -1.37
N GLY A 219 -10.33 3.79 -1.48
CA GLY A 219 -9.19 4.05 -0.61
C GLY A 219 -8.09 4.85 -1.29
N SER A 220 -7.25 5.47 -0.47
CA SER A 220 -6.01 6.12 -0.89
C SER A 220 -4.91 5.11 -1.17
N ALA A 221 -3.74 5.60 -1.55
CA ALA A 221 -2.54 4.80 -1.70
C ALA A 221 -2.23 3.99 -0.43
N GLY A 222 -1.97 2.69 -0.61
CA GLY A 222 -1.50 1.80 0.44
C GLY A 222 0.04 1.77 0.55
N PRO A 223 0.64 0.75 1.19
CA PRO A 223 2.10 0.63 1.35
C PRO A 223 2.86 0.49 0.02
N SER A 224 2.17 0.08 -1.05
CA SER A 224 2.73 0.06 -2.40
C SER A 224 2.76 1.43 -3.07
N GLY A 225 2.12 2.46 -2.49
CA GLY A 225 1.89 3.77 -3.11
C GLY A 225 0.77 3.80 -4.15
N THR A 226 0.18 2.66 -4.50
CA THR A 226 -0.88 2.51 -5.51
C THR A 226 -2.27 2.64 -4.85
N ASP A 227 -3.13 3.47 -5.41
CA ASP A 227 -4.47 3.73 -4.87
C ASP A 227 -5.56 2.84 -5.47
N ALA A 228 -6.77 2.89 -4.90
CA ALA A 228 -7.89 2.07 -5.34
C ALA A 228 -8.30 2.32 -6.80
N GLU A 229 -8.11 3.54 -7.32
CA GLU A 229 -8.44 3.84 -8.72
C GLU A 229 -7.50 3.12 -9.68
N GLN A 230 -6.22 3.14 -9.37
CA GLN A 230 -5.22 2.45 -10.14
C GLN A 230 -5.39 0.91 -10.07
N TRP A 231 -5.75 0.36 -8.91
CA TRP A 231 -6.11 -1.05 -8.77
C TRP A 231 -7.35 -1.43 -9.59
N ARG A 232 -8.39 -0.60 -9.63
CA ARG A 232 -9.55 -0.83 -10.51
C ARG A 232 -9.14 -0.90 -11.99
N ASN A 233 -8.26 0.00 -12.42
CA ASN A 233 -7.78 0.03 -13.80
C ASN A 233 -6.90 -1.17 -14.17
N LEU A 234 -6.20 -1.78 -13.19
CA LEU A 234 -5.45 -3.01 -13.37
C LEU A 234 -6.35 -4.22 -13.62
N HIS A 235 -7.54 -4.25 -13.00
CA HIS A 235 -8.50 -5.35 -13.08
C HIS A 235 -9.51 -5.23 -14.24
N GLY A 236 -9.03 -4.89 -15.44
CA GLY A 236 -9.87 -4.79 -16.65
C GLY A 236 -10.14 -6.13 -17.33
N ALA A 237 -10.85 -6.11 -18.47
CA ALA A 237 -11.24 -7.31 -19.21
C ALA A 237 -10.06 -8.27 -19.57
N HIS A 238 -8.84 -7.74 -19.72
CA HIS A 238 -7.65 -8.51 -20.11
C HIS A 238 -6.80 -8.98 -18.90
N SER A 239 -7.28 -8.77 -17.66
CA SER A 239 -6.56 -9.09 -16.42
C SER A 239 -6.98 -10.44 -15.81
N GLY A 240 -7.49 -11.38 -16.61
CA GLY A 240 -7.95 -12.69 -16.12
C GLY A 240 -6.90 -13.40 -15.26
N ARG A 241 -5.68 -13.52 -15.80
CA ARG A 241 -4.54 -14.13 -15.10
C ARG A 241 -4.20 -13.43 -13.78
N LEU A 242 -4.30 -12.10 -13.72
CA LEU A 242 -4.07 -11.36 -12.48
C LEU A 242 -5.14 -11.71 -11.43
N ARG A 243 -6.42 -11.80 -11.86
CA ARG A 243 -7.52 -12.19 -10.96
C ARG A 243 -7.35 -13.62 -10.45
N ASP A 244 -6.93 -14.54 -11.30
CA ASP A 244 -6.64 -15.92 -10.91
C ASP A 244 -5.49 -16.00 -9.91
N ALA A 245 -4.40 -15.25 -10.13
CA ALA A 245 -3.26 -15.20 -9.23
C ALA A 245 -3.64 -14.62 -7.86
N VAL A 246 -4.40 -13.52 -7.82
CA VAL A 246 -4.90 -12.93 -6.56
C VAL A 246 -5.88 -13.88 -5.86
N ALA A 247 -6.74 -14.58 -6.60
CA ALA A 247 -7.64 -15.57 -6.03
C ALA A 247 -6.87 -16.76 -5.43
N ALA A 248 -5.80 -17.21 -6.08
CA ALA A 248 -4.90 -18.23 -5.55
C ALA A 248 -4.20 -17.77 -4.27
N LEU A 249 -3.67 -16.54 -4.24
CA LEU A 249 -3.07 -15.96 -3.05
C LEU A 249 -4.08 -15.84 -1.90
N THR A 250 -5.30 -15.41 -2.20
CA THR A 250 -6.35 -15.27 -1.19
C THR A 250 -6.73 -16.64 -0.60
N ARG A 251 -6.85 -17.68 -1.43
CA ARG A 251 -7.10 -19.06 -0.95
C ARG A 251 -5.94 -19.58 -0.12
N LEU A 252 -4.71 -19.31 -0.52
CA LEU A 252 -3.53 -19.69 0.24
C LEU A 252 -3.58 -19.09 1.66
N LEU A 253 -3.79 -17.78 1.77
CA LEU A 253 -3.85 -17.06 3.04
C LEU A 253 -5.09 -17.43 3.89
N ALA A 254 -6.23 -17.73 3.25
CA ALA A 254 -7.46 -18.04 3.96
C ALA A 254 -7.50 -19.47 4.51
N ASN A 255 -6.87 -20.43 3.81
CA ASN A 255 -6.99 -21.85 4.12
C ASN A 255 -5.73 -22.44 4.77
N ASN A 256 -4.65 -21.67 4.90
CA ASN A 256 -3.41 -22.15 5.50
C ASN A 256 -2.91 -21.19 6.58
N ILE A 257 -2.23 -21.75 7.58
CA ILE A 257 -1.40 -20.96 8.49
C ILE A 257 -0.12 -20.62 7.72
N VAL A 258 0.07 -19.34 7.41
CA VAL A 258 1.26 -18.85 6.72
C VAL A 258 2.04 -17.98 7.69
N GLU A 259 3.33 -18.29 7.87
CA GLU A 259 4.24 -17.43 8.61
C GLU A 259 4.42 -16.12 7.85
N TRP A 260 4.25 -15.00 8.54
CA TRP A 260 4.29 -13.67 7.93
C TRP A 260 5.62 -13.35 7.25
N ASP A 261 6.72 -13.90 7.76
CA ASP A 261 8.06 -13.72 7.18
C ASP A 261 8.22 -14.44 5.83
N ARG A 262 7.30 -15.34 5.50
CA ARG A 262 7.30 -16.14 4.26
C ARG A 262 6.20 -15.74 3.27
N VAL A 263 5.44 -14.68 3.57
CA VAL A 263 4.39 -14.13 2.70
C VAL A 263 4.94 -13.05 1.80
#